data_AF-A0A9E5BZ02-F1
#
_entry.id   AF-A0A9E5BZ02-F1
#
_cell.length_a   1.000
_cell.length_b   1.000
_cell.length_c   1.000
_cell.angle_alpha   90.00
_cell.angle_beta   90.00
_cell.angle_gamma   90.00
#
_symmetry.space_group_name_H-M   'P 1'
#
loop_
_entity.id
_entity.type
_entity.pdbx_description
1 polymer ?
#
loop_
_entity_poly.entity_id
_entity_poly.type
_entity_poly.pdbx_seq_one_letter_code
_entity_poly.pdbx_strand_id
1 'polypeptide(L)'
;VRRANGALQCWGWNADGRLGDGTFAGRDAPVDVLGFSSKPPTPLPTPTPTEGPLTGDADCDGTVDAIDAALVLQRTAALIPTLPCASLADADGNGEIDSRDAALILQLAAGLISTLPH
;
A
#
# COMPACT_ATOMS: atom_id res chain seq x y z
N VAL A 1 -22.47 -14.31 -0.46
CA VAL A 1 -22.18 -14.83 -1.81
C VAL A 1 -20.93 -14.16 -2.35
N ARG A 2 -20.02 -14.91 -2.97
CA ARG A 2 -18.83 -14.36 -3.63
C ARG A 2 -19.11 -14.23 -5.12
N ARG A 3 -18.93 -13.04 -5.68
CA ARG A 3 -19.05 -12.74 -7.10
C ARG A 3 -17.77 -13.16 -7.84
N ALA A 4 -17.86 -13.29 -9.18
CA ALA A 4 -16.72 -13.69 -10.02
C ALA A 4 -15.57 -12.66 -9.99
N ASN A 5 -15.86 -11.39 -9.68
CA ASN A 5 -14.88 -10.33 -9.47
C ASN A 5 -14.36 -10.28 -8.02
N GLY A 6 -14.52 -11.36 -7.24
CA GLY A 6 -14.08 -11.46 -5.85
C GLY A 6 -14.84 -10.60 -4.84
N ALA A 7 -15.77 -9.74 -5.28
CA ALA A 7 -16.64 -8.99 -4.38
C ALA A 7 -17.52 -9.94 -3.55
N LEU A 8 -17.67 -9.63 -2.27
CA LEU A 8 -18.54 -10.34 -1.35
C LEU A 8 -19.85 -9.60 -1.18
N GLN A 9 -20.95 -10.35 -1.15
CA GLN A 9 -22.29 -9.84 -0.87
C GLN A 9 -22.91 -10.55 0.32
N CYS A 10 -23.51 -9.79 1.22
CA CYS A 10 -24.22 -10.27 2.41
C CYS A 10 -25.65 -9.73 2.43
N TRP A 11 -26.56 -10.44 3.09
CA TRP A 11 -27.92 -9.98 3.36
C TRP A 11 -28.39 -10.54 4.70
N GLY A 12 -29.52 -10.02 5.18
CA GLY A 12 -30.15 -10.42 6.43
C GLY A 12 -30.04 -9.34 7.50
N TRP A 13 -30.15 -9.77 8.75
CA TRP A 13 -30.14 -8.87 9.90
C TRP A 13 -28.76 -8.21 10.07
N ASN A 14 -28.71 -6.92 10.43
CA ASN A 14 -27.46 -6.14 10.46
C ASN A 14 -27.29 -5.24 11.71
N ALA A 15 -28.04 -5.47 12.79
CA ALA A 15 -27.96 -4.60 13.97
C ALA A 15 -26.54 -4.45 14.54
N ASP A 16 -25.67 -5.44 14.32
CA ASP A 16 -24.27 -5.45 14.77
C ASP A 16 -23.27 -5.10 13.65
N GLY A 17 -23.71 -4.58 12.50
CA GLY A 17 -22.83 -4.19 11.38
C GLY A 17 -22.23 -5.35 10.58
N ARG A 18 -22.73 -6.57 10.81
CA ARG A 18 -22.25 -7.84 10.23
C ARG A 18 -22.35 -7.95 8.70
N LEU A 19 -23.13 -7.09 8.03
CA LEU A 19 -23.19 -7.06 6.57
C LEU A 19 -22.01 -6.32 5.95
N GLY A 20 -21.31 -5.48 6.73
CA GLY A 20 -20.16 -4.72 6.25
C GLY A 20 -20.48 -3.72 5.13
N ASP A 21 -21.73 -3.26 5.03
CA ASP A 21 -22.18 -2.27 4.04
C ASP A 21 -22.05 -0.81 4.55
N GLY A 22 -21.38 -0.62 5.68
CA GLY A 22 -21.27 0.68 6.35
C GLY A 22 -22.54 1.10 7.10
N THR A 23 -23.55 0.24 7.20
CA THR A 23 -24.79 0.51 7.92
C THR A 23 -25.05 -0.53 9.03
N PHE A 24 -26.06 -0.27 9.86
CA PHE A 24 -26.60 -1.21 10.84
C PHE A 24 -28.01 -1.70 10.45
N ALA A 25 -28.49 -1.32 9.26
CA ALA A 25 -29.82 -1.65 8.79
C ALA A 25 -29.84 -3.05 8.17
N GLY A 26 -30.81 -3.86 8.56
CA GLY A 26 -31.04 -5.16 7.92
C GLY A 26 -31.32 -4.99 6.42
N ARG A 27 -30.90 -5.96 5.62
CA ARG A 27 -31.09 -5.97 4.17
C ARG A 27 -31.81 -7.23 3.74
N ASP A 28 -32.99 -7.09 3.14
CA ASP A 28 -33.72 -8.22 2.56
C ASP A 28 -33.16 -8.63 1.18
N ALA A 29 -32.25 -7.83 0.63
CA ALA A 29 -31.54 -8.09 -0.61
C ALA A 29 -30.01 -8.09 -0.40
N PRO A 30 -29.24 -8.83 -1.22
CA PRO A 30 -27.78 -8.81 -1.17
C PRO A 30 -27.21 -7.39 -1.32
N VAL A 31 -26.40 -6.98 -0.35
CA VAL A 31 -25.60 -5.74 -0.38
C VAL A 31 -24.12 -6.10 -0.44
N ASP A 32 -23.31 -5.23 -1.04
CA ASP A 32 -21.87 -5.41 -1.14
C ASP A 32 -21.18 -5.16 0.22
N VAL A 33 -20.25 -6.04 0.58
CA VAL A 33 -19.36 -5.86 1.73
C VAL A 33 -18.23 -4.92 1.31
N LEU A 34 -18.13 -3.78 1.99
CA LEU A 34 -17.07 -2.81 1.77
C LEU A 34 -15.71 -3.43 2.12
N GLY A 35 -14.67 -3.09 1.36
CA GLY A 35 -13.29 -3.57 1.59
C GLY A 35 -12.96 -4.96 1.01
N PHE A 36 -13.94 -5.69 0.44
CA PHE A 36 -13.73 -7.03 -0.13
C PHE A 36 -13.86 -7.11 -1.65
N SER A 37 -13.94 -5.97 -2.34
CA SER A 37 -13.82 -5.99 -3.79
C SER A 37 -12.34 -6.16 -4.14
N SER A 38 -11.91 -7.40 -4.39
CA SER A 38 -10.71 -7.59 -5.21
C SER A 38 -11.09 -7.10 -6.60
N LYS A 39 -11.02 -5.79 -6.84
CA LYS A 39 -10.81 -5.32 -8.20
C LYS A 39 -9.69 -6.23 -8.70
N PRO A 40 -9.88 -7.11 -9.72
CA PRO A 40 -8.73 -7.61 -10.43
C PRO A 40 -7.91 -6.36 -10.69
N PRO A 41 -6.60 -6.28 -10.41
CA PRO A 41 -5.86 -5.11 -10.80
C PRO A 41 -6.35 -4.86 -12.22
N THR A 42 -7.02 -3.71 -12.43
CA THR A 42 -7.28 -3.23 -13.78
C THR A 42 -5.98 -3.58 -14.50
N PRO A 43 -5.96 -4.25 -15.66
CA PRO A 43 -4.71 -4.26 -16.39
C PRO A 43 -4.34 -2.78 -16.46
N LEU A 44 -3.40 -2.41 -15.60
CA LEU A 44 -2.85 -1.08 -15.55
C LEU A 44 -2.41 -0.96 -17.00
N PRO A 45 -2.69 0.14 -17.71
CA PRO A 45 -1.92 0.38 -18.93
C PRO A 45 -0.49 0.02 -18.54
N THR A 46 0.09 -1.04 -19.15
CA THR A 46 1.42 -1.58 -18.79
C THR A 46 2.22 -0.40 -18.32
N PRO A 47 2.60 -0.29 -17.02
CA PRO A 47 3.01 0.99 -16.47
C PRO A 47 4.06 1.49 -17.43
N THR A 48 3.67 2.50 -18.20
CA THR A 48 4.64 3.25 -18.94
C THR A 48 5.42 3.85 -17.79
N PRO A 49 6.73 3.58 -17.65
CA PRO A 49 7.52 4.27 -16.65
C PRO A 49 7.50 5.74 -17.03
N THR A 50 6.45 6.45 -16.59
CA THR A 50 6.16 7.84 -16.93
C THR A 50 6.61 8.75 -15.79
N GLU A 51 6.73 8.22 -14.58
CA GLU A 51 7.46 8.87 -13.51
C GLU A 51 8.87 8.25 -13.52
N GLY A 52 9.90 9.09 -13.45
CA GLY A 52 11.26 8.61 -13.24
C GLY A 52 11.40 7.83 -11.93
N PRO A 53 12.59 7.32 -11.62
CA PRO A 53 12.87 6.70 -10.33
C PRO A 53 12.32 7.54 -9.17
N LEU A 54 11.37 6.99 -8.40
CA LEU A 54 10.78 7.67 -7.23
C LEU A 54 11.71 7.47 -6.05
N THR A 55 12.33 8.55 -5.55
CA THR A 55 13.06 8.51 -4.29
C THR A 55 12.12 8.02 -3.18
N GLY A 56 12.57 7.03 -2.41
CA GLY A 56 11.78 6.32 -1.40
C GLY A 56 11.20 4.98 -1.85
N ASP A 57 11.17 4.66 -3.15
CA ASP A 57 10.64 3.40 -3.71
C ASP A 57 11.72 2.30 -3.67
N ALA A 58 11.77 1.55 -2.58
CA ALA A 58 12.82 0.57 -2.31
C ALA A 58 12.57 -0.78 -3.01
N ASP A 59 11.31 -1.09 -3.38
CA ASP A 59 10.95 -2.33 -4.07
C ASP A 59 10.65 -2.20 -5.57
N CYS A 60 10.64 -0.97 -6.09
CA CYS A 60 10.38 -0.62 -7.47
C CYS A 60 8.98 -1.00 -7.96
N ASP A 61 7.98 -0.94 -7.08
CA ASP A 61 6.59 -1.13 -7.47
C ASP A 61 5.93 0.15 -8.03
N GLY A 62 6.65 1.27 -7.99
CA GLY A 62 6.19 2.57 -8.49
C GLY A 62 5.35 3.35 -7.47
N THR A 63 5.34 2.92 -6.22
CA THR A 63 4.74 3.64 -5.10
C THR A 63 5.76 3.89 -3.99
N VAL A 64 5.44 4.78 -3.05
CA VAL A 64 6.26 5.02 -1.86
C VAL A 64 5.36 4.84 -0.65
N ASP A 65 5.50 3.71 0.04
CA ASP A 65 4.63 3.32 1.14
C ASP A 65 5.37 2.64 2.31
N ALA A 66 4.63 1.99 3.21
CA ALA A 66 5.20 1.36 4.40
C ALA A 66 6.03 0.10 4.09
N ILE A 67 5.82 -0.54 2.93
CA ILE A 67 6.57 -1.72 2.48
C ILE A 67 8.00 -1.31 2.14
N ASP A 68 8.19 -0.16 1.49
CA ASP A 68 9.52 0.38 1.19
C ASP A 68 10.35 0.61 2.46
N ALA A 69 9.74 1.30 3.44
CA ALA A 69 10.38 1.55 4.72
C ALA A 69 10.71 0.25 5.47
N ALA A 70 9.83 -0.75 5.40
CA ALA A 70 10.08 -2.04 6.01
C ALA A 70 11.28 -2.75 5.38
N LEU A 71 11.44 -2.65 4.05
CA LEU A 71 12.59 -3.22 3.35
C LEU A 71 13.89 -2.50 3.73
N VAL A 72 13.89 -1.17 3.81
CA VAL A 72 15.03 -0.40 4.32
C VAL A 72 15.45 -0.90 5.70
N LEU A 73 14.50 -1.00 6.65
CA LEU A 73 14.79 -1.50 7.99
C LEU A 73 15.30 -2.96 7.99
N GLN A 74 14.72 -3.84 7.19
CA GLN A 74 15.19 -5.22 7.04
C GLN A 74 16.62 -5.28 6.50
N ARG A 75 16.95 -4.39 5.55
CA ARG A 75 18.29 -4.30 4.95
C ARG A 75 19.31 -3.83 5.98
N THR A 76 19.01 -2.77 6.72
CA THR A 76 19.88 -2.22 7.78
C THR A 76 20.04 -3.20 8.95
N ALA A 77 19.00 -3.98 9.26
CA ALA A 77 19.05 -5.05 10.26
C ALA A 77 19.75 -6.34 9.77
N ALA A 78 20.27 -6.35 8.54
CA ALA A 78 20.88 -7.51 7.89
C ALA A 78 19.97 -8.76 7.81
N LEU A 79 18.65 -8.55 7.82
CA LEU A 79 17.66 -9.62 7.61
C LEU A 79 17.56 -9.98 6.12
N ILE A 80 17.77 -8.99 5.24
CA ILE A 80 17.88 -9.18 3.79
C ILE A 80 19.24 -8.66 3.29
N PRO A 81 19.84 -9.33 2.29
CA PRO A 81 21.18 -8.98 1.82
C PRO A 81 21.19 -7.75 0.88
N THR A 82 20.09 -7.49 0.18
CA THR A 82 19.97 -6.46 -0.85
C THR A 82 18.55 -5.95 -0.95
N LEU A 83 18.39 -4.69 -1.36
CA LEU A 83 17.11 -4.12 -1.76
C LEU A 83 16.93 -4.29 -3.29
N PRO A 84 15.69 -4.50 -3.77
CA PRO A 84 15.40 -4.47 -5.20
C PRO A 84 15.86 -3.15 -5.85
N CYS A 85 15.60 -2.02 -5.19
CA CYS A 85 15.95 -0.69 -5.67
C CYS A 85 16.71 0.13 -4.61
N ALA A 86 17.92 -0.34 -4.29
CA ALA A 86 18.80 0.33 -3.33
C ALA A 86 19.14 1.78 -3.71
N SER A 87 19.21 2.12 -4.99
CA SER A 87 19.51 3.49 -5.45
C SER A 87 18.38 4.49 -5.17
N LEU A 88 17.18 4.01 -4.86
CA LEU A 88 16.01 4.83 -4.52
C LEU A 88 15.68 4.79 -3.03
N ALA A 89 16.31 3.88 -2.29
CA ALA A 89 16.09 3.71 -0.86
C ALA A 89 16.76 4.78 0.02
N ASP A 90 17.72 5.54 -0.53
CA ASP A 90 18.31 6.71 0.11
C ASP A 90 17.35 7.90 -0.03
N ALA A 91 16.56 8.13 1.02
CA ALA A 91 15.42 9.04 1.01
C ALA A 91 15.79 10.47 1.41
N ASP A 92 16.92 10.67 2.11
CA ASP A 92 17.44 12.00 2.43
C ASP A 92 18.62 12.44 1.54
N GLY A 93 19.08 11.58 0.63
CA GLY A 93 20.12 11.88 -0.36
C GLY A 93 21.54 11.91 0.23
N ASN A 94 21.75 11.35 1.42
CA ASN A 94 23.02 11.40 2.12
C ASN A 94 24.04 10.32 1.67
N GLY A 95 23.61 9.39 0.82
CA GLY A 95 24.40 8.29 0.26
C GLY A 95 24.46 7.02 1.12
N GLU A 96 23.82 7.03 2.29
CA GLU A 96 23.66 5.88 3.18
C GLU A 96 22.22 5.34 3.08
N ILE A 97 22.01 4.07 3.44
CA ILE A 97 20.68 3.45 3.51
C ILE A 97 20.50 2.96 4.94
N ASP A 98 19.79 3.73 5.75
CA ASP A 98 19.65 3.51 7.18
C ASP A 98 18.22 3.76 7.71
N SER A 99 18.08 3.76 9.04
CA SER A 99 16.79 3.96 9.70
C SER A 99 16.16 5.34 9.48
N ARG A 100 16.93 6.35 9.08
CA ARG A 100 16.44 7.70 8.76
C ARG A 100 15.66 7.69 7.45
N ASP A 101 16.15 6.96 6.46
CA ASP A 101 15.45 6.81 5.19
C ASP A 101 14.09 6.16 5.39
N ALA A 102 14.07 5.06 6.15
CA ALA A 102 12.84 4.39 6.51
C ALA A 102 11.86 5.31 7.26
N ALA A 103 12.36 6.17 8.15
CA ALA A 103 11.52 7.11 8.88
C ALA A 103 10.92 8.18 7.97
N LEU A 104 11.67 8.69 6.99
CA LEU A 104 11.17 9.67 6.02
C LEU A 104 10.14 9.07 5.07
N ILE A 105 10.37 7.86 4.59
CA ILE A 105 9.41 7.09 3.78
C ILE A 105 8.10 6.90 4.56
N LEU A 106 8.17 6.52 5.85
CA LEU A 106 6.97 6.39 6.70
C LEU A 106 6.29 7.73 6.94
N GLN A 107 7.03 8.83 7.11
CA GLN A 107 6.44 10.16 7.26
C GLN A 107 5.71 10.59 6.00
N LEU A 108 6.25 10.30 4.82
CA LEU A 108 5.61 10.57 3.53
C LEU A 108 4.34 9.72 3.37
N ALA A 109 4.43 8.41 3.62
CA ALA A 109 3.29 7.49 3.54
C ALA A 109 2.17 7.83 4.54
N ALA A 110 2.52 8.37 5.71
CA ALA A 110 1.58 8.84 6.71
C ALA A 110 1.02 10.24 6.43
N GLY A 111 1.50 10.94 5.39
CA GLY A 111 1.11 12.31 5.06
C GLY A 111 1.60 13.36 6.06
N LEU A 112 2.62 13.04 6.87
CA LEU A 112 3.25 13.98 7.80
C LEU A 112 4.16 14.97 7.07
N ILE A 113 4.75 14.53 5.96
CA ILE A 113 5.47 15.36 5.00
C ILE A 113 4.88 15.12 3.62
N SER A 114 4.92 16.13 2.75
CA SER A 114 4.41 16.03 1.37
C SER A 114 5.48 15.66 0.34
N THR A 115 6.76 15.76 0.71
CA THR A 115 7.93 15.53 -0.14
C THR A 115 9.11 15.08 0.70
N LEU A 116 9.97 14.23 0.14
CA LEU A 116 11.23 13.85 0.78
C LEU A 116 12.26 14.99 0.74
N PRO A 117 13.12 15.11 1.75
CA PRO A 117 14.26 16.02 1.72
C PRO A 117 15.32 15.53 0.70
N HIS A 118 16.00 16.49 0.07
CA HIS A 118 17.13 16.26 -0.85
C HIS A 118 18.35 17.07 -0.37
#